data_AF-A0A2E8G9P2-F1
#
_entry.id   AF-A0A2E8G9P2-F1
#
_cell.length_a   1.000
_cell.length_b   1.000
_cell.length_c   1.000
_cell.angle_alpha   90.00
_cell.angle_beta   90.00
_cell.angle_gamma   90.00
#
_symmetry.space_group_name_H-M   'P 1'
#
loop_
_entity.id
_entity.type
_entity.pdbx_description
1 polymer ?
#
loop_
_entity_poly.entity_id
_entity_poly.type
_entity_poly.pdbx_seq_one_letter_code
_entity_poly.pdbx_strand_id
1 'polypeptide(L)'
;MYRQCGVIVVLLLWLVGIGTTTYAGQSAQEWIDRAEQILRDTPSYPDALEQAISLYRMAIELRPEYALPYRRLAWACLELGGLLEEGKAEWYRCGQAAASLALELDETNAEAHFLFAATKGLVATQLPFWRILPTMPFELEQHLLQALALEPKHARSLNMMGMLLNEVPAPLRVLLKGNKKQAEGYLTQAVDVDPTSTRLRLLLAYYHYESGKPDLAANQAKLILSTTKPKEPWLWLHRHKPDAQALLRKLESE
;
A
#
# COMPACT_ATOMS: atom_id res chain seq x y z
N MET A 1 54.92 -8.88 -67.39
CA MET A 1 53.88 -9.89 -67.05
C MET A 1 54.44 -10.66 -65.86
N TYR A 2 53.96 -10.57 -64.61
CA TYR A 2 52.60 -10.54 -64.08
C TYR A 2 52.60 -9.78 -62.73
N ARG A 3 51.60 -8.92 -62.52
CA ARG A 3 51.23 -8.38 -61.20
C ARG A 3 50.47 -9.47 -60.44
N GLN A 4 50.84 -9.76 -59.19
CA GLN A 4 49.92 -10.37 -58.23
C GLN A 4 49.75 -9.41 -57.05
N CYS A 5 48.62 -8.71 -57.05
CA CYS A 5 48.12 -7.97 -55.89
C CYS A 5 47.60 -8.99 -54.88
N GLY A 6 48.27 -9.12 -53.73
CA GLY A 6 47.71 -9.78 -52.56
C GLY A 6 46.66 -8.86 -51.92
N VAL A 7 45.39 -9.26 -52.01
CA VAL A 7 44.27 -8.58 -51.33
C VAL A 7 44.30 -8.99 -49.86
N ILE A 8 44.57 -8.04 -48.96
CA ILE A 8 44.40 -8.22 -47.52
C ILE A 8 42.92 -8.02 -47.21
N VAL A 9 42.19 -9.12 -46.94
CA VAL A 9 40.83 -9.06 -46.42
C VAL A 9 40.92 -8.95 -44.90
N VAL A 10 40.78 -7.73 -44.38
CA VAL A 10 40.57 -7.50 -42.94
C VAL A 10 39.08 -7.70 -42.66
N LEU A 11 38.73 -8.87 -42.15
CA LEU A 11 37.40 -9.15 -41.61
C LEU A 11 37.26 -8.45 -40.25
N LEU A 12 36.74 -7.22 -40.26
CA LEU A 12 36.24 -6.54 -39.06
C LEU A 12 34.90 -7.18 -38.66
N LEU A 13 34.97 -8.21 -37.81
CA LEU A 13 33.82 -8.73 -37.07
C LEU A 13 33.40 -7.68 -36.04
N TRP A 14 32.40 -6.87 -36.39
CA TRP A 14 31.66 -6.07 -35.41
C TRP A 14 30.84 -7.03 -34.55
N LEU A 15 31.32 -7.29 -33.34
CA LEU A 15 30.48 -7.80 -32.26
C LEU A 15 29.41 -6.75 -31.97
N VAL A 16 28.19 -6.98 -32.48
CA VAL A 16 26.98 -6.27 -32.01
C VAL A 16 26.69 -6.79 -30.61
N GLY A 17 27.35 -6.19 -29.63
CA GLY A 17 27.04 -6.35 -28.22
C GLY A 17 26.09 -5.24 -27.76
N ILE A 18 24.92 -5.67 -27.27
CA ILE A 18 24.15 -5.04 -26.17
C ILE A 18 23.50 -3.68 -26.49
N GLY A 19 22.16 -3.67 -26.55
CA GLY A 19 21.36 -2.43 -26.53
C GLY A 19 19.89 -2.57 -26.13
N THR A 20 19.38 -3.79 -25.94
CA THR A 20 17.94 -3.98 -25.66
C THR A 20 17.58 -3.73 -24.20
N THR A 21 18.47 -4.04 -23.26
CA THR A 21 18.20 -3.90 -21.82
C THR A 21 18.16 -2.45 -21.35
N THR A 22 19.02 -1.58 -21.88
CA THR A 22 19.04 -0.16 -21.54
C THR A 22 17.84 0.60 -22.11
N TYR A 23 17.40 0.25 -23.33
CA TYR A 23 16.27 0.91 -23.98
C TYR A 23 14.93 0.51 -23.36
N ALA A 24 14.73 -0.79 -23.06
CA ALA A 24 13.55 -1.26 -22.33
C ALA A 24 13.48 -0.73 -20.89
N GLY A 25 14.64 -0.52 -20.24
CA GLY A 25 14.71 0.09 -18.90
C GLY A 25 14.27 1.55 -18.87
N GLN A 26 14.60 2.32 -19.91
CA GLN A 26 14.15 3.71 -20.06
C GLN A 26 12.63 3.78 -20.28
N SER A 27 12.07 2.91 -21.11
CA SER A 27 10.62 2.90 -21.38
C SER A 27 9.78 2.41 -20.19
N ALA A 28 10.26 1.45 -19.39
CA ALA A 28 9.55 1.03 -18.17
C ALA A 28 9.53 2.14 -17.11
N GLN A 29 10.64 2.85 -16.93
CA GLN A 29 10.71 3.98 -15.99
C GLN A 29 9.83 5.14 -16.43
N GLU A 30 9.76 5.44 -17.74
CA GLU A 30 8.87 6.46 -18.28
C GLU A 30 7.39 6.21 -17.94
N TRP A 31 6.93 4.96 -18.04
CA TRP A 31 5.56 4.61 -17.65
C TRP A 31 5.30 4.81 -16.16
N ILE A 32 6.26 4.44 -15.31
CA ILE A 32 6.18 4.66 -13.86
C ILE A 32 6.14 6.17 -13.59
N ASP A 33 7.03 6.96 -14.18
CA ASP A 33 7.11 8.40 -13.95
C ASP A 33 5.83 9.12 -14.38
N ARG A 34 5.22 8.68 -15.49
CA ARG A 34 3.93 9.19 -15.95
C ARG A 34 2.81 8.85 -14.97
N ALA A 35 2.78 7.63 -14.43
CA ALA A 35 1.80 7.23 -13.43
C ALA A 35 1.93 8.06 -12.14
N GLU A 36 3.17 8.24 -11.69
CA GLU A 36 3.48 9.04 -10.50
C GLU A 36 3.15 10.53 -10.71
N GLN A 37 3.30 11.05 -11.93
CA GLN A 37 2.89 12.42 -12.25
C GLN A 37 1.37 12.59 -12.13
N ILE A 38 0.59 11.67 -12.69
CA ILE A 38 -0.88 11.68 -12.59
C ILE A 38 -1.33 11.68 -11.12
N LEU A 39 -0.71 10.82 -10.30
CA LEU A 39 -1.02 10.71 -8.88
C LEU A 39 -0.58 11.92 -8.06
N ARG A 40 0.50 12.61 -8.46
CA ARG A 40 0.89 13.90 -7.85
C ARG A 40 -0.13 14.99 -8.14
N ASP A 41 -0.62 15.05 -9.37
CA ASP A 41 -1.56 16.10 -9.80
C ASP A 41 -2.97 15.84 -9.25
N THR A 42 -3.35 14.57 -9.09
CA THR A 42 -4.69 14.16 -8.67
C THR A 42 -4.65 12.99 -7.65
N PRO A 43 -4.14 13.22 -6.43
CA PRO A 43 -3.92 12.16 -5.46
C PRO A 43 -5.23 11.54 -4.97
N SER A 44 -5.29 10.21 -4.98
CA SER A 44 -6.42 9.42 -4.45
C SER A 44 -7.76 9.63 -5.17
N TYR A 45 -7.74 10.04 -6.44
CA TYR A 45 -8.93 10.04 -7.30
C TYR A 45 -9.07 8.69 -8.02
N PRO A 46 -10.29 8.11 -8.13
CA PRO A 46 -10.49 6.82 -8.81
C PRO A 46 -9.90 6.78 -10.23
N ASP A 47 -10.25 7.74 -11.09
CA ASP A 47 -9.78 7.81 -12.48
C ASP A 47 -8.25 7.92 -12.58
N ALA A 48 -7.62 8.61 -11.62
CA ALA A 48 -6.17 8.76 -11.56
C ALA A 48 -5.50 7.43 -11.18
N LEU A 49 -6.09 6.69 -10.24
CA LEU A 49 -5.63 5.36 -9.83
C LEU A 49 -5.78 4.34 -10.97
N GLU A 50 -6.89 4.34 -11.71
CA GLU A 50 -7.10 3.46 -12.86
C GLU A 50 -6.08 3.71 -13.99
N GLN A 51 -5.80 4.99 -14.28
CA GLN A 51 -4.75 5.35 -15.23
C GLN A 51 -3.38 4.89 -14.75
N ALA A 52 -3.04 5.15 -13.47
CA ALA A 52 -1.77 4.72 -12.89
C ALA A 52 -1.60 3.19 -12.94
N ILE A 53 -2.64 2.43 -12.61
CA ILE A 53 -2.67 0.96 -12.71
C ILE A 53 -2.33 0.50 -14.13
N SER A 54 -2.95 1.12 -15.14
CA SER A 54 -2.70 0.78 -16.54
C SER A 54 -1.23 1.01 -16.91
N LEU A 55 -0.65 2.12 -16.47
CA LEU A 55 0.75 2.45 -16.73
C LEU A 55 1.74 1.53 -15.98
N TYR A 56 1.44 1.16 -14.73
CA TYR A 56 2.25 0.18 -14.01
C TYR A 56 2.23 -1.20 -14.66
N ARG A 57 1.09 -1.61 -15.24
CA ARG A 57 1.01 -2.85 -16.03
C ARG A 57 1.89 -2.79 -17.28
N MET A 58 1.91 -1.67 -18.00
CA MET A 58 2.82 -1.48 -19.14
C MET A 58 4.30 -1.54 -18.71
N ALA A 59 4.64 -0.95 -17.56
CA ALA A 59 6.00 -1.03 -17.02
C ALA A 59 6.41 -2.48 -16.68
N ILE A 60 5.48 -3.27 -16.13
CA ILE A 60 5.66 -4.70 -15.82
C ILE A 60 5.87 -5.52 -17.10
N GLU A 61 5.08 -5.28 -18.15
CA GLU A 61 5.22 -5.98 -19.43
C GLU A 61 6.61 -5.78 -20.05
N LEU A 62 7.18 -4.59 -19.88
CA LEU A 62 8.52 -4.28 -20.37
C LEU A 62 9.64 -4.87 -19.50
N ARG A 63 9.45 -4.89 -18.17
CA ARG A 63 10.42 -5.42 -17.20
C ARG A 63 9.74 -6.22 -16.07
N PRO A 64 9.42 -7.50 -16.29
CA PRO A 64 8.74 -8.35 -15.30
C PRO A 64 9.61 -8.69 -14.09
N GLU A 65 10.92 -8.51 -14.18
CA GLU A 65 11.86 -8.68 -13.07
C GLU A 65 11.99 -7.42 -12.19
N TYR A 66 11.32 -6.32 -12.54
CA TYR A 66 11.42 -5.07 -11.80
C TYR A 66 10.37 -4.99 -10.69
N ALA A 67 10.80 -5.07 -9.42
CA ALA A 67 9.90 -5.07 -8.27
C ALA A 67 9.07 -3.79 -8.09
N LEU A 68 9.62 -2.62 -8.45
CA LEU A 68 8.99 -1.33 -8.20
C LEU A 68 7.56 -1.20 -8.77
N PRO A 69 7.29 -1.47 -10.06
CA PRO A 69 5.95 -1.32 -10.62
C PRO A 69 4.94 -2.31 -10.03
N TYR A 70 5.35 -3.51 -9.59
CA TYR A 70 4.47 -4.41 -8.83
C TYR A 70 4.06 -3.81 -7.49
N ARG A 71 5.00 -3.22 -6.75
CA ARG A 71 4.69 -2.53 -5.49
C ARG A 71 3.75 -1.34 -5.70
N ARG A 72 3.98 -0.56 -6.76
CA ARG A 72 3.11 0.58 -7.10
C ARG A 72 1.72 0.15 -7.57
N LEU A 73 1.64 -0.92 -8.36
CA LEU A 73 0.38 -1.55 -8.74
C LEU A 73 -0.39 -2.06 -7.52
N ALA A 74 0.31 -2.72 -6.59
CA ALA A 74 -0.28 -3.23 -5.35
C ALA A 74 -0.89 -2.10 -4.51
N TRP A 75 -0.15 -1.00 -4.36
CA TRP A 75 -0.63 0.21 -3.70
C TRP A 75 -1.85 0.81 -4.41
N ALA A 76 -1.79 1.00 -5.73
CA ALA A 76 -2.88 1.64 -6.46
C ALA A 76 -4.16 0.78 -6.45
N CYS A 77 -4.03 -0.54 -6.58
CA CYS A 77 -5.14 -1.48 -6.44
C CYS A 77 -5.73 -1.48 -5.02
N LEU A 78 -4.89 -1.41 -3.97
CA LEU A 78 -5.37 -1.27 -2.59
C LEU A 78 -6.18 0.03 -2.40
N GLU A 79 -5.64 1.17 -2.83
CA GLU A 79 -6.29 2.47 -2.69
C GLU A 79 -7.60 2.51 -3.48
N LEU A 80 -7.60 2.06 -4.75
CA LEU A 80 -8.80 2.04 -5.59
C LEU A 80 -9.89 1.15 -5.00
N GLY A 81 -9.55 -0.07 -4.56
CA GLY A 81 -10.51 -0.94 -3.87
C GLY A 81 -11.10 -0.31 -2.61
N GLY A 82 -10.31 0.49 -1.90
CA GLY A 82 -10.77 1.26 -0.74
C GLY A 82 -11.75 2.39 -1.09
N LEU A 83 -11.75 2.93 -2.32
CA LEU A 83 -12.62 4.02 -2.77
C LEU A 83 -13.98 3.54 -3.32
N LEU A 84 -14.11 2.25 -3.62
CA LEU A 84 -15.31 1.71 -4.26
C LEU A 84 -16.24 1.04 -3.25
N GLU A 85 -17.54 1.26 -3.40
CA GLU A 85 -18.57 0.56 -2.63
C GLU A 85 -18.74 -0.88 -3.13
N GLU A 86 -18.77 -1.04 -4.45
CA GLU A 86 -18.92 -2.32 -5.16
C GLU A 86 -17.64 -2.66 -5.96
N GLY A 87 -17.44 -3.93 -6.30
CA GLY A 87 -16.29 -4.35 -7.12
C GLY A 87 -14.91 -4.32 -6.43
N LYS A 88 -14.80 -3.83 -5.19
CA LYS A 88 -13.54 -3.78 -4.42
C LYS A 88 -12.77 -5.09 -4.31
N ALA A 89 -13.47 -6.23 -4.35
CA ALA A 89 -12.85 -7.56 -4.23
C ALA A 89 -11.87 -7.87 -5.37
N GLU A 90 -12.13 -7.38 -6.58
CA GLU A 90 -11.21 -7.53 -7.71
C GLU A 90 -9.91 -6.75 -7.46
N TRP A 91 -10.04 -5.51 -7.02
CA TRP A 91 -8.90 -4.64 -6.73
C TRP A 91 -8.06 -5.14 -5.57
N TYR A 92 -8.67 -5.68 -4.51
CA TYR A 92 -7.91 -6.29 -3.43
C TYR A 92 -7.15 -7.54 -3.89
N ARG A 93 -7.72 -8.35 -4.79
CA ARG A 93 -7.01 -9.48 -5.41
C ARG A 93 -5.88 -9.03 -6.35
N CYS A 94 -6.10 -7.98 -7.15
CA CYS A 94 -5.02 -7.33 -7.91
C CYS A 94 -3.89 -6.92 -6.98
N GLY A 95 -4.23 -6.22 -5.90
CA GLY A 95 -3.28 -5.71 -4.92
C GLY A 95 -2.46 -6.83 -4.28
N GLN A 96 -3.13 -7.91 -3.88
CA GLN A 96 -2.49 -9.07 -3.27
C GLN A 96 -1.53 -9.78 -4.24
N ALA A 97 -1.97 -10.02 -5.48
CA ALA A 97 -1.13 -10.66 -6.50
C ALA A 97 0.12 -9.82 -6.80
N ALA A 98 -0.05 -8.51 -6.98
CA ALA A 98 1.06 -7.60 -7.23
C ALA A 98 2.00 -7.48 -6.01
N ALA A 99 1.47 -7.45 -4.78
CA ALA A 99 2.29 -7.40 -3.57
C ALA A 99 3.09 -8.70 -3.36
N SER A 100 2.51 -9.86 -3.70
CA SER A 100 3.21 -11.15 -3.67
C SER A 100 4.41 -11.14 -4.62
N LEU A 101 4.21 -10.73 -5.87
CA LEU A 101 5.30 -10.64 -6.85
C LEU A 101 6.35 -9.60 -6.47
N ALA A 102 5.95 -8.46 -5.90
CA ALA A 102 6.89 -7.47 -5.38
C ALA A 102 7.78 -8.05 -4.26
N LEU A 103 7.22 -8.87 -3.36
CA LEU A 103 7.99 -9.56 -2.31
C LEU A 103 8.89 -10.66 -2.84
N GLU A 104 8.45 -11.41 -3.85
CA GLU A 104 9.29 -12.42 -4.52
C GLU A 104 10.53 -11.79 -5.17
N LEU A 105 10.39 -10.57 -5.70
CA LEU A 105 11.49 -9.84 -6.35
C LEU A 105 12.34 -9.01 -5.37
N ASP A 106 11.76 -8.52 -4.28
CA ASP A 106 12.44 -7.73 -3.25
C ASP A 106 11.78 -7.93 -1.87
N GLU A 107 12.23 -8.96 -1.15
CA GLU A 107 11.79 -9.26 0.22
C GLU A 107 12.29 -8.24 1.25
N THR A 108 13.19 -7.33 0.88
CA THR A 108 13.74 -6.31 1.79
C THR A 108 12.94 -5.01 1.79
N ASN A 109 11.78 -5.01 1.12
CA ASN A 109 10.93 -3.84 1.00
C ASN A 109 9.82 -3.77 2.07
N ALA A 110 9.92 -2.82 2.99
CA ALA A 110 8.93 -2.64 4.08
C ALA A 110 7.50 -2.43 3.56
N GLU A 111 7.34 -1.60 2.53
CA GLU A 111 6.04 -1.28 1.95
C GLU A 111 5.43 -2.50 1.24
N ALA A 112 6.23 -3.35 0.58
CA ALA A 112 5.72 -4.58 -0.03
C ALA A 112 5.16 -5.56 1.03
N HIS A 113 5.84 -5.69 2.18
CA HIS A 113 5.33 -6.47 3.31
C HIS A 113 4.00 -5.92 3.82
N PHE A 114 3.89 -4.60 4.00
CA PHE A 114 2.64 -3.94 4.38
C PHE A 114 1.52 -4.21 3.37
N LEU A 115 1.79 -3.96 2.08
CA LEU A 115 0.78 -4.11 1.02
C LEU A 115 0.28 -5.55 0.92
N PHE A 116 1.16 -6.53 1.06
CA PHE A 116 0.76 -7.93 1.09
C PHE A 116 -0.15 -8.22 2.28
N ALA A 117 0.22 -7.80 3.50
CA ALA A 117 -0.61 -7.99 4.67
C ALA A 117 -1.98 -7.31 4.51
N ALA A 118 -2.00 -6.03 4.12
CA ALA A 118 -3.21 -5.24 3.97
C ALA A 118 -4.17 -5.85 2.93
N THR A 119 -3.67 -6.15 1.74
CA THR A 119 -4.50 -6.72 0.66
C THR A 119 -4.96 -8.13 0.97
N LYS A 120 -4.11 -8.97 1.60
CA LYS A 120 -4.50 -10.31 2.05
C LYS A 120 -5.61 -10.28 3.10
N GLY A 121 -5.49 -9.40 4.09
CA GLY A 121 -6.54 -9.18 5.10
C GLY A 121 -7.85 -8.74 4.45
N LEU A 122 -7.80 -7.77 3.53
CA LEU A 122 -8.98 -7.28 2.81
C LEU A 122 -9.59 -8.31 1.86
N VAL A 123 -8.81 -9.16 1.20
CA VAL A 123 -9.34 -10.29 0.42
C VAL A 123 -10.06 -11.28 1.34
N ALA A 124 -9.52 -11.56 2.52
CA ALA A 124 -10.14 -12.46 3.49
C ALA A 124 -11.51 -11.94 3.97
N THR A 125 -11.70 -10.62 4.13
CA THR A 125 -13.01 -10.06 4.49
C THR A 125 -14.07 -10.20 3.40
N GLN A 126 -13.66 -10.51 2.16
CA GLN A 126 -14.59 -10.79 1.05
C GLN A 126 -14.97 -12.27 0.96
N LEU A 127 -14.42 -13.12 1.83
CA LEU A 127 -14.71 -14.55 1.86
C LEU A 127 -15.67 -14.86 3.01
N PRO A 128 -16.54 -15.87 2.84
CA PRO A 128 -17.27 -16.42 3.98
C PRO A 128 -16.30 -16.95 5.03
N PHE A 129 -16.68 -16.82 6.32
CA PHE A 129 -15.78 -17.11 7.44
C PHE A 129 -15.15 -18.52 7.39
N TRP A 130 -15.87 -19.52 6.88
CA TRP A 130 -15.38 -20.91 6.76
C TRP A 130 -14.25 -21.08 5.74
N ARG A 131 -14.00 -20.08 4.88
CA ARG A 131 -12.85 -20.06 3.95
C ARG A 131 -11.65 -19.28 4.50
N ILE A 132 -11.77 -18.65 5.67
CA ILE A 132 -10.69 -17.89 6.30
C ILE A 132 -9.87 -18.83 7.18
N LEU A 133 -8.57 -18.92 6.92
CA LEU A 133 -7.67 -19.73 7.73
C LEU A 133 -7.46 -19.10 9.11
N PRO A 134 -7.55 -19.86 10.22
CA PRO A 134 -7.31 -19.33 11.56
C PRO A 134 -5.89 -18.78 11.78
N THR A 135 -4.92 -19.22 10.96
CA THR A 135 -3.53 -18.74 10.97
C THR A 135 -3.34 -17.40 10.28
N MET A 136 -4.34 -16.89 9.56
CA MET A 136 -4.24 -15.66 8.79
C MET A 136 -3.77 -14.46 9.64
N PRO A 137 -4.30 -14.21 10.86
CA PRO A 137 -3.80 -13.12 11.70
C PRO A 137 -2.31 -13.21 12.05
N PHE A 138 -1.78 -14.42 12.25
CA PHE A 138 -0.35 -14.64 12.54
C PHE A 138 0.52 -14.29 11.33
N GLU A 139 0.07 -14.67 10.13
CA GLU A 139 0.76 -14.33 8.89
C GLU A 139 0.76 -12.81 8.65
N LEU A 140 -0.38 -12.14 8.88
CA LEU A 140 -0.43 -10.67 8.81
C LEU A 140 0.55 -10.03 9.79
N GLU A 141 0.56 -10.49 11.04
CA GLU A 141 1.48 -9.99 12.06
C GLU A 141 2.94 -10.16 11.64
N GLN A 142 3.32 -11.32 11.08
CA GLN A 142 4.68 -11.58 10.63
C GLN A 142 5.12 -10.58 9.56
N HIS A 143 4.30 -10.34 8.54
CA HIS A 143 4.63 -9.36 7.50
C HIS A 143 4.69 -7.93 8.07
N LEU A 144 3.78 -7.56 8.97
CA LEU A 144 3.81 -6.24 9.61
C LEU A 144 5.05 -6.05 10.49
N LEU A 145 5.47 -7.07 11.25
CA LEU A 145 6.71 -7.04 12.03
C LEU A 145 7.93 -6.92 11.12
N GLN A 146 7.96 -7.61 9.99
CA GLN A 146 9.04 -7.49 9.02
C GLN A 146 9.09 -6.09 8.40
N ALA A 147 7.94 -5.51 8.04
CA ALA A 147 7.86 -4.12 7.58
C ALA A 147 8.40 -3.14 8.63
N LEU A 148 8.05 -3.32 9.91
CA LEU A 148 8.52 -2.47 11.01
C LEU A 148 9.99 -2.70 11.38
N ALA A 149 10.53 -3.90 11.12
CA ALA A 149 11.96 -4.17 11.28
C ALA A 149 12.79 -3.46 10.21
N LEU A 150 12.30 -3.45 8.96
CA LEU A 150 12.93 -2.78 7.82
C LEU A 150 12.76 -1.25 7.91
N GLU A 151 11.57 -0.77 8.26
CA GLU A 151 11.25 0.64 8.43
C GLU A 151 10.42 0.87 9.71
N PRO A 152 11.08 1.19 10.84
CA PRO A 152 10.40 1.37 12.13
C PRO A 152 9.35 2.50 12.14
N LYS A 153 9.50 3.48 11.25
CA LYS A 153 8.57 4.60 11.07
C LYS A 153 7.62 4.37 9.89
N HIS A 154 7.20 3.14 9.64
CA HIS A 154 6.22 2.83 8.61
C HIS A 154 4.78 3.03 9.13
N ALA A 155 4.24 4.23 8.97
CA ALA A 155 2.96 4.67 9.56
C ALA A 155 1.79 3.69 9.32
N ARG A 156 1.66 3.16 8.11
CA ARG A 156 0.56 2.25 7.77
C ARG A 156 0.72 0.86 8.39
N SER A 157 1.95 0.39 8.60
CA SER A 157 2.21 -0.87 9.31
C SER A 157 1.94 -0.74 10.79
N LEU A 158 2.35 0.38 11.41
CA LEU A 158 2.01 0.72 12.78
C LEU A 158 0.49 0.73 12.95
N ASN A 159 -0.23 1.42 12.08
CA ASN A 159 -1.68 1.48 12.15
C ASN A 159 -2.34 0.11 12.01
N MET A 160 -1.97 -0.67 10.99
CA MET A 160 -2.54 -2.00 10.76
C MET A 160 -2.20 -2.98 11.89
N MET A 161 -1.00 -2.89 12.48
CA MET A 161 -0.64 -3.68 13.67
C MET A 161 -1.55 -3.34 14.84
N GLY A 162 -1.81 -2.05 15.08
CA GLY A 162 -2.73 -1.60 16.12
C GLY A 162 -4.14 -2.17 15.96
N MET A 163 -4.69 -2.10 14.73
CA MET A 163 -6.00 -2.68 14.41
C MET A 163 -6.02 -4.20 14.59
N LEU A 164 -5.01 -4.90 14.06
CA LEU A 164 -4.89 -6.36 14.17
C LEU A 164 -4.92 -6.83 15.64
N LEU A 165 -4.12 -6.19 16.50
CA LEU A 165 -4.06 -6.55 17.92
C LEU A 165 -5.36 -6.23 18.68
N ASN A 166 -6.15 -5.27 18.20
CA ASN A 166 -7.46 -4.93 18.76
C ASN A 166 -8.55 -5.93 18.37
N GLU A 167 -8.60 -6.29 17.08
CA GLU A 167 -9.70 -7.02 16.45
C GLU A 167 -9.60 -8.54 16.59
N VAL A 168 -8.39 -9.10 16.64
CA VAL A 168 -8.21 -10.55 16.69
C VAL A 168 -8.84 -11.10 17.97
N PRO A 169 -9.77 -12.08 17.87
CA PRO A 169 -10.45 -12.66 19.03
C PRO A 169 -9.47 -13.29 20.03
N ALA A 170 -9.86 -13.29 21.32
CA ALA A 170 -8.99 -13.76 22.41
C ALA A 170 -8.38 -15.16 22.20
N PRO A 171 -9.10 -16.18 21.68
CA PRO A 171 -8.52 -17.51 21.45
C PRO A 171 -7.39 -17.51 20.41
N LEU A 172 -7.49 -16.69 19.37
CA LEU A 172 -6.48 -16.60 18.31
C LEU A 172 -5.31 -15.67 18.70
N ARG A 173 -5.55 -14.73 19.61
CA ARG A 173 -4.55 -13.75 20.05
C ARG A 173 -3.34 -14.40 20.75
N VAL A 174 -3.51 -15.57 21.37
CA VAL A 174 -2.42 -16.30 22.04
C VAL A 174 -1.32 -16.73 21.06
N LEU A 175 -1.64 -16.82 19.77
CA LEU A 175 -0.69 -17.15 18.71
C LEU A 175 0.09 -15.94 18.20
N LEU A 176 -0.32 -14.72 18.57
CA LEU A 176 0.35 -13.50 18.16
C LEU A 176 1.51 -13.15 19.11
N LYS A 177 2.52 -12.47 18.59
CA LYS A 177 3.63 -11.92 19.39
C LYS A 177 3.19 -10.70 20.20
N GLY A 178 2.33 -9.86 19.63
CA GLY A 178 1.76 -8.68 20.26
C GLY A 178 0.51 -8.99 21.09
N ASN A 179 -0.01 -7.97 21.77
CA ASN A 179 -1.26 -8.10 22.51
C ASN A 179 -2.13 -6.83 22.45
N LYS A 180 -3.40 -6.98 22.81
CA LYS A 180 -4.40 -5.90 22.73
C LYS A 180 -4.02 -4.62 23.49
N LYS A 181 -3.22 -4.70 24.57
CA LYS A 181 -2.79 -3.52 25.32
C LYS A 181 -1.80 -2.64 24.54
N GLN A 182 -1.13 -3.20 23.53
CA GLN A 182 -0.20 -2.47 22.67
C GLN A 182 -0.92 -1.75 21.51
N ALA A 183 -2.19 -2.09 21.24
CA ALA A 183 -2.93 -1.59 20.07
C ALA A 183 -2.95 -0.06 20.01
N GLU A 184 -3.35 0.60 21.11
CA GLU A 184 -3.38 2.06 21.21
C GLU A 184 -2.00 2.68 20.91
N GLY A 185 -0.94 2.13 21.49
CA GLY A 185 0.42 2.64 21.30
C GLY A 185 0.88 2.60 19.86
N TYR A 186 0.51 1.54 19.11
CA TYR A 186 0.79 1.45 17.67
C TYR A 186 -0.01 2.47 16.85
N LEU A 187 -1.31 2.63 17.16
CA LEU A 187 -2.19 3.58 16.47
C LEU A 187 -1.76 5.04 16.71
N THR A 188 -1.37 5.38 17.94
CA THR A 188 -0.83 6.71 18.27
C THR A 188 0.48 6.96 17.53
N GLN A 189 1.43 6.01 17.56
CA GLN A 189 2.69 6.15 16.82
C GLN A 189 2.46 6.32 15.31
N ALA A 190 1.47 5.66 14.72
CA ALA A 190 1.14 5.85 13.31
C ALA A 190 0.75 7.31 13.00
N VAL A 191 -0.08 7.92 13.84
CA VAL A 191 -0.47 9.34 13.72
C VAL A 191 0.70 10.28 13.99
N ASP A 192 1.59 9.94 14.91
CA ASP A 192 2.78 10.74 15.21
C ASP A 192 3.78 10.74 14.05
N VAL A 193 3.93 9.60 13.35
CA VAL A 193 4.77 9.49 12.16
C VAL A 193 4.18 10.29 10.99
N ASP A 194 2.86 10.25 10.81
CA ASP A 194 2.18 10.98 9.74
C ASP A 194 0.96 11.77 10.27
N PRO A 195 1.21 12.95 10.84
CA PRO A 195 0.17 13.76 11.46
C PRO A 195 -0.79 14.38 10.44
N THR A 196 -0.47 14.34 9.15
CA THR A 196 -1.29 14.87 8.06
C THR A 196 -2.24 13.84 7.45
N SER A 197 -2.05 12.56 7.76
CA SER A 197 -2.98 11.52 7.33
C SER A 197 -4.26 11.56 8.14
N THR A 198 -5.31 12.02 7.49
CA THR A 198 -6.65 12.10 8.09
C THR A 198 -7.27 10.70 8.22
N ARG A 199 -6.81 9.75 7.41
CA ARG A 199 -7.14 8.32 7.54
C ARG A 199 -6.65 7.76 8.88
N LEU A 200 -5.38 7.94 9.21
CA LEU A 200 -4.79 7.41 10.44
C LEU A 200 -5.47 8.01 11.68
N ARG A 201 -5.76 9.32 11.65
CA ARG A 201 -6.49 9.99 12.73
C ARG A 201 -7.90 9.45 12.90
N LEU A 202 -8.61 9.19 11.80
CA LEU A 202 -9.98 8.68 11.87
C LEU A 202 -10.02 7.27 12.48
N LEU A 203 -9.09 6.40 12.08
CA LEU A 203 -8.96 5.06 12.66
C LEU A 203 -8.63 5.12 14.16
N LEU A 204 -7.76 6.03 14.59
CA LEU A 204 -7.48 6.25 16.01
C LEU A 204 -8.70 6.80 16.75
N ALA A 205 -9.48 7.70 16.13
CA ALA A 205 -10.72 8.23 16.70
C ALA A 205 -11.74 7.13 16.96
N TYR A 206 -11.96 6.25 15.98
CA TYR A 206 -12.85 5.09 16.14
C TYR A 206 -12.36 4.11 17.19
N TYR A 207 -11.06 3.83 17.22
CA TYR A 207 -10.47 2.99 18.27
C TYR A 207 -10.73 3.57 19.67
N HIS A 208 -10.53 4.87 19.88
CA HIS A 208 -10.81 5.51 21.16
C HIS A 208 -12.30 5.46 21.52
N TYR A 209 -13.18 5.68 20.55
CA TYR A 209 -14.62 5.60 20.75
C TYR A 209 -15.04 4.19 21.20
N GLU A 210 -14.64 3.15 20.46
CA GLU A 210 -14.94 1.75 20.80
C GLU A 210 -14.30 1.30 22.11
N SER A 211 -13.19 1.93 22.50
CA SER A 211 -12.51 1.68 23.78
C SER A 211 -13.13 2.45 24.95
N GLY A 212 -14.24 3.17 24.77
CA GLY A 212 -14.92 3.92 25.82
C GLY A 212 -14.17 5.19 26.25
N LYS A 213 -13.41 5.81 25.33
CA LYS A 213 -12.63 7.04 25.56
C LYS A 213 -13.16 8.19 24.69
N PRO A 214 -14.40 8.67 24.94
CA PRO A 214 -15.09 9.62 24.07
C PRO A 214 -14.35 10.96 23.91
N ASP A 215 -13.69 11.45 24.96
CA ASP A 215 -12.92 12.70 24.89
C ASP A 215 -11.73 12.60 23.92
N LEU A 216 -11.02 11.47 23.92
CA LEU A 216 -9.90 11.24 23.01
C LEU A 216 -10.41 11.07 21.57
N ALA A 217 -11.54 10.37 21.38
CA ALA A 217 -12.18 10.24 20.08
C ALA A 217 -12.60 11.60 19.51
N ALA A 218 -13.26 12.43 20.33
CA ALA A 218 -13.67 13.79 19.97
C ALA A 218 -12.47 14.67 19.60
N ASN A 219 -11.37 14.57 20.34
CA ASN A 219 -10.15 15.32 20.03
C ASN A 219 -9.57 14.94 18.66
N GLN A 220 -9.47 13.65 18.35
CA GLN A 220 -8.99 13.21 17.04
C GLN A 220 -9.93 13.67 15.91
N ALA A 221 -11.25 13.57 16.10
CA ALA A 221 -12.23 14.04 15.13
C ALA A 221 -12.10 15.56 14.87
N LYS A 222 -11.95 16.37 15.92
CA LYS A 222 -11.72 17.82 15.79
C LYS A 222 -10.44 18.13 15.02
N LEU A 223 -9.36 17.37 15.23
CA LEU A 223 -8.10 17.54 14.50
C LEU A 223 -8.28 17.27 12.99
N ILE A 224 -9.08 16.26 12.61
CA ILE A 224 -9.43 15.99 11.20
C ILE A 224 -10.15 17.20 10.57
N LEU A 225 -11.11 17.80 11.29
CA LEU A 225 -11.86 18.96 10.81
C LEU A 225 -10.98 20.22 10.66
N SER A 226 -9.96 20.36 11.51
CA SER A 226 -9.01 21.49 11.47
C SER A 226 -7.88 21.33 10.44
N THR A 227 -7.77 20.17 9.78
CA THR A 227 -6.65 19.89 8.86
C THR A 227 -6.80 20.69 7.56
N THR A 228 -5.77 21.46 7.20
CA THR A 228 -5.79 22.36 6.02
C THR A 228 -5.05 21.79 4.81
N LYS A 229 -4.08 20.89 5.02
CA LYS A 229 -3.31 20.21 3.97
C LYS A 229 -3.30 18.69 4.25
N PRO A 230 -4.44 18.00 4.07
CA PRO A 230 -4.52 16.57 4.30
C PRO A 230 -3.65 15.81 3.31
N LYS A 231 -3.02 14.71 3.75
CA LYS A 231 -2.28 13.80 2.87
C LYS A 231 -3.15 13.15 1.81
N GLU A 232 -4.42 12.89 2.14
CA GLU A 232 -5.41 12.31 1.23
C GLU A 232 -6.57 13.31 0.97
N PRO A 233 -6.41 14.32 0.10
CA PRO A 233 -7.38 15.40 -0.05
C PRO A 233 -8.78 14.93 -0.46
N TRP A 234 -8.87 14.00 -1.41
CA TRP A 234 -10.15 13.48 -1.87
C TRP A 234 -10.89 12.74 -0.76
N LEU A 235 -10.19 11.83 -0.07
CA LEU A 235 -10.75 11.05 1.04
C LEU A 235 -11.12 11.92 2.23
N TRP A 236 -10.31 12.93 2.54
CA TRP A 236 -10.63 13.89 3.59
C TRP A 236 -11.96 14.58 3.30
N LEU A 237 -12.14 15.11 2.08
CA LEU A 237 -13.33 15.86 1.71
C LEU A 237 -14.59 14.98 1.68
N HIS A 238 -14.49 13.79 1.09
CA HIS A 238 -15.67 12.96 0.77
C HIS A 238 -15.99 11.88 1.81
N ARG A 239 -15.03 11.51 2.68
CA ARG A 239 -15.22 10.44 3.68
C ARG A 239 -14.83 10.89 5.08
N HIS A 240 -13.56 11.19 5.32
CA HIS A 240 -13.07 11.36 6.69
C HIS A 240 -13.66 12.58 7.40
N LYS A 241 -13.90 13.69 6.69
CA LYS A 241 -14.53 14.89 7.27
C LYS A 241 -16.00 14.63 7.61
N PRO A 242 -16.85 14.10 6.71
CA PRO A 242 -18.20 13.65 7.06
C PRO A 242 -18.24 12.66 8.23
N ASP A 243 -17.34 11.66 8.24
CA ASP A 243 -17.26 10.63 9.27
C ASP A 243 -16.88 11.22 10.63
N ALA A 244 -15.90 12.14 10.66
CA ALA A 244 -15.52 12.86 11.88
C ALA A 244 -16.68 13.71 12.42
N GLN A 245 -17.47 14.37 11.55
CA GLN A 245 -18.67 15.11 11.95
C GLN A 245 -19.75 14.17 12.50
N ALA A 246 -19.97 13.02 11.87
CA ALA A 246 -20.91 12.02 12.35
C ALA A 246 -20.52 11.46 13.72
N LEU A 247 -19.23 11.19 13.93
CA LEU A 247 -18.70 10.74 15.21
C LEU A 247 -18.91 11.78 16.31
N LEU A 248 -18.63 13.06 16.05
CA LEU A 248 -18.87 14.13 17.04
C LEU A 248 -20.35 14.26 17.42
N ARG A 249 -21.26 14.23 16.44
CA ARG A 249 -22.71 14.25 16.72
C ARG A 249 -23.16 13.06 17.56
N LYS A 250 -22.59 11.88 17.31
CA LYS A 250 -22.88 10.68 18.09
C LYS A 250 -22.45 10.85 19.55
N LEU A 251 -21.24 11.34 19.76
CA LEU A 251 -20.68 11.61 21.09
C LEU A 251 -21.45 12.68 21.88
N GLU A 252 -22.07 13.65 21.21
CA GLU A 252 -22.91 14.68 21.85
C GLU A 252 -24.29 14.13 22.28
N SER A 253 -24.71 12.99 21.73
CA SER A 253 -26.02 12.38 22.00
C SER A 253 -26.00 11.25 23.03
N GLU A 254 -24.81 10.84 23.48
CA GLU A 254 -24.58 9.82 24.51
C GLU A 254 -24.39 10.46 25.90
#